data_AF-A0A2U9PE72-F1
#
_entry.id   AF-A0A2U9PE72-F1
#
_cell.length_a   1.000
_cell.length_b   1.000
_cell.length_c   1.000
_cell.angle_alpha   90.00
_cell.angle_beta   90.00
_cell.angle_gamma   90.00
#
_symmetry.space_group_name_H-M   'P 1'
#
loop_
_entity.id
_entity.type
_entity.pdbx_description
1 polymer ?
#
loop_
_entity_poly.entity_id
_entity_poly.type
_entity_poly.pdbx_seq_one_letter_code
_entity_poly.pdbx_strand_id
1 'polypeptide(L)'
;MPFRAGGAPSVTLRLQAVLGCALTAGITRRLAFRRETNMLLIRQRVPAAWRPVLMLAVLIAGLLVGATPHARAATTQDTSVTFRVQATTEGETLLVSGSAPQLGDWDPAKAVPLGTTASSSPQWTGSVQLPAGTTVQYKYIKRSPTGTVTWESTPNRTLTVSPDAPANDDRWNVVPVAATFHATATTSWGQNIYVTGNLPDLGNWDPAKALPLTTGTTTYPLWSGAHQLPPNTTVQYKYLRKNADGTVTWENGDNRTVVTPPTGTLTLNDTWR
;
A
#
# COMPACT_ATOMS: atom_id res chain seq x y z
N MET A 1 -54.18 -39.93 7.78
CA MET A 1 -54.57 -39.88 6.35
C MET A 1 -53.56 -39.01 5.62
N PRO A 2 -52.57 -39.56 4.88
CA PRO A 2 -51.64 -38.75 4.10
C PRO A 2 -51.98 -38.80 2.61
N PHE A 3 -51.99 -37.63 1.96
CA PHE A 3 -52.14 -37.49 0.52
C PHE A 3 -50.77 -37.58 -0.16
N ARG A 4 -50.68 -38.53 -1.12
CA ARG A 4 -49.76 -38.62 -2.28
C ARG A 4 -49.63 -37.27 -3.02
N ALA A 5 -48.69 -36.99 -3.92
CA ALA A 5 -47.48 -37.61 -4.48
C ALA A 5 -46.91 -36.65 -5.55
N GLY A 6 -45.70 -36.92 -6.03
CA GLY A 6 -45.21 -36.49 -7.35
C GLY A 6 -44.06 -35.49 -7.25
N GLY A 7 -42.89 -35.69 -7.84
CA GLY A 7 -42.45 -36.67 -8.83
C GLY A 7 -41.25 -36.04 -9.54
N ALA A 8 -40.06 -36.60 -9.35
CA ALA A 8 -38.87 -36.23 -10.11
C ALA A 8 -39.00 -36.71 -11.56
N PRO A 9 -38.25 -36.10 -12.47
CA PRO A 9 -37.51 -36.95 -13.40
C PRO A 9 -36.02 -36.58 -13.53
N SER A 10 -35.22 -37.64 -13.52
CA SER A 10 -33.84 -37.72 -13.98
C SER A 10 -33.71 -37.25 -15.44
N VAL A 11 -32.60 -36.57 -15.77
CA VAL A 11 -32.20 -36.34 -17.16
C VAL A 11 -30.85 -37.02 -17.41
N THR A 12 -30.90 -38.01 -18.30
CA THR A 12 -29.77 -38.81 -18.82
C THR A 12 -29.23 -38.17 -20.11
N LEU A 13 -27.91 -38.33 -20.31
CA LEU A 13 -27.08 -37.90 -21.45
C LEU A 13 -27.70 -38.00 -22.85
N ARG A 14 -27.31 -37.05 -23.73
CA ARG A 14 -27.16 -37.30 -25.17
C ARG A 14 -25.84 -36.71 -25.71
N LEU A 15 -25.08 -37.60 -26.33
CA LEU A 15 -23.94 -37.37 -27.21
C LEU A 15 -24.46 -36.93 -28.58
N GLN A 16 -23.92 -35.86 -29.20
CA GLN A 16 -23.89 -35.71 -30.66
C GLN A 16 -22.64 -34.94 -31.10
N ALA A 17 -21.96 -35.56 -32.06
CA ALA A 17 -20.82 -35.06 -32.80
C ALA A 17 -21.28 -34.14 -33.94
N VAL A 18 -20.44 -33.16 -34.32
CA VAL A 18 -20.45 -32.58 -35.67
C VAL A 18 -19.01 -32.55 -36.19
N LEU A 19 -18.87 -33.03 -37.42
CA LEU A 19 -17.66 -33.29 -38.18
C LEU A 19 -17.53 -32.23 -39.31
N GLY A 20 -16.30 -31.92 -39.71
CA GLY A 20 -15.93 -31.28 -41.00
C GLY A 20 -15.71 -29.75 -40.93
N CYS A 21 -14.73 -29.13 -41.58
CA CYS A 21 -13.79 -29.53 -42.64
C CYS A 21 -12.61 -28.52 -42.59
N ALA A 22 -11.36 -28.97 -42.41
CA ALA A 22 -10.31 -29.07 -43.44
C ALA A 22 -9.84 -27.75 -44.10
N LEU A 23 -8.59 -27.37 -43.81
CA LEU A 23 -7.62 -26.94 -44.82
C LEU A 23 -6.18 -27.20 -44.29
N THR A 24 -5.65 -28.33 -44.76
CA THR A 24 -4.25 -28.66 -45.09
C THR A 24 -3.52 -27.48 -45.78
N ALA A 25 -2.21 -27.28 -45.78
CA ALA A 25 -0.99 -28.10 -45.60
C ALA A 25 0.13 -27.13 -45.12
N GLY A 26 1.15 -27.51 -44.36
CA GLY A 26 2.06 -28.62 -44.56
C GLY A 26 3.23 -28.18 -45.47
N ILE A 27 4.44 -28.05 -44.92
CA ILE A 27 5.67 -28.72 -45.39
C ILE A 27 6.88 -28.22 -44.58
N THR A 28 7.36 -29.15 -43.77
CA THR A 28 8.64 -29.19 -43.05
C THR A 28 9.78 -29.40 -44.04
N ARG A 29 10.95 -28.77 -43.83
CA ARG A 29 12.25 -29.39 -44.16
C ARG A 29 13.41 -28.77 -43.38
N ARG A 30 13.96 -29.56 -42.45
CA ARG A 30 15.33 -29.44 -41.93
C ARG A 30 16.29 -30.12 -42.90
N LEU A 31 17.46 -29.53 -43.15
CA LEU A 31 18.76 -30.10 -43.57
C LEU A 31 19.64 -28.90 -43.95
N ALA A 32 20.95 -28.83 -43.80
CA ALA A 32 21.96 -29.46 -42.96
C ALA A 32 23.21 -28.59 -43.14
N PHE A 33 24.11 -28.68 -42.17
CA PHE A 33 25.38 -28.00 -42.07
C PHE A 33 26.36 -28.40 -43.21
N ARG A 34 27.06 -27.43 -43.83
CA ARG A 34 28.36 -27.69 -44.49
C ARG A 34 29.24 -26.44 -44.49
N ARG A 35 30.49 -26.65 -44.05
CA ARG A 35 31.60 -25.70 -43.95
C ARG A 35 32.30 -25.46 -45.31
N GLU A 36 33.06 -24.36 -45.31
CA GLU A 36 34.40 -24.17 -45.90
C GLU A 36 34.56 -23.59 -47.33
N THR A 37 35.24 -22.41 -47.33
CA THR A 37 36.38 -21.97 -48.17
C THR A 37 36.18 -21.74 -49.68
N ASN A 38 36.31 -20.49 -50.16
CA ASN A 38 37.55 -20.03 -50.82
C ASN A 38 37.48 -18.59 -51.35
N MET A 39 38.61 -17.94 -51.18
CA MET A 39 38.99 -16.57 -51.54
C MET A 39 39.54 -16.52 -52.96
N LEU A 40 39.03 -15.66 -53.86
CA LEU A 40 39.78 -15.29 -55.07
C LEU A 40 39.48 -13.84 -55.54
N LEU A 41 40.38 -12.95 -55.15
CA LEU A 41 41.07 -11.95 -55.99
C LEU A 41 40.25 -11.11 -56.99
N ILE A 42 40.03 -9.84 -56.62
CA ILE A 42 40.06 -8.72 -57.58
C ILE A 42 41.02 -7.66 -57.03
N ARG A 43 42.27 -7.70 -57.50
CA ARG A 43 43.19 -6.55 -57.49
C ARG A 43 42.97 -5.81 -58.80
N GLN A 44 42.63 -4.52 -58.80
CA GLN A 44 43.15 -3.49 -59.71
C GLN A 44 43.03 -2.10 -59.04
N ARG A 45 44.17 -1.53 -58.62
CA ARG A 45 44.86 -0.36 -59.20
C ARG A 45 44.26 0.99 -58.81
N VAL A 46 44.72 1.56 -57.69
CA VAL A 46 44.63 3.01 -57.44
C VAL A 46 46.04 3.60 -57.61
N PRO A 47 46.24 4.58 -58.51
CA PRO A 47 47.55 5.12 -58.82
C PRO A 47 48.14 5.98 -57.67
N ALA A 48 49.43 5.78 -57.44
CA ALA A 48 50.25 6.48 -56.47
C ALA A 48 50.60 7.91 -56.95
N ALA A 49 49.70 8.87 -56.74
CA ALA A 49 50.01 10.29 -57.00
C ALA A 49 49.27 11.30 -56.10
N TRP A 50 48.54 10.86 -55.08
CA TRP A 50 47.72 11.74 -54.23
C TRP A 50 48.12 11.67 -52.75
N ARG A 51 49.43 11.49 -52.51
CA ARG A 51 50.09 11.56 -51.21
C ARG A 51 50.97 12.82 -51.16
N PRO A 52 50.42 14.05 -51.20
CA PRO A 52 50.80 15.02 -50.15
C PRO A 52 49.84 16.22 -49.94
N VAL A 53 48.54 16.13 -50.22
CA VAL A 53 47.61 17.26 -49.97
C VAL A 53 46.39 16.79 -49.20
N LEU A 54 46.56 16.68 -47.88
CA LEU A 54 45.51 16.79 -46.85
C LEU A 54 46.14 16.58 -45.45
N MET A 55 47.25 17.26 -45.19
CA MET A 55 47.71 17.55 -43.82
C MET A 55 47.50 19.05 -43.57
N LEU A 56 46.24 19.49 -43.39
CA LEU A 56 45.85 20.65 -42.58
C LEU A 56 44.31 20.80 -42.54
N ALA A 57 43.62 19.95 -41.77
CA ALA A 57 42.26 20.21 -41.28
C ALA A 57 41.93 19.26 -40.11
N VAL A 58 42.80 19.21 -39.11
CA VAL A 58 42.44 18.72 -37.77
C VAL A 58 42.11 19.97 -36.98
N LEU A 59 40.82 20.31 -36.85
CA LEU A 59 40.21 20.86 -35.63
C LEU A 59 38.71 21.07 -35.85
N ILE A 60 37.92 20.52 -34.92
CA ILE A 60 36.46 20.73 -34.70
C ILE A 60 35.51 19.87 -35.55
N ALA A 61 35.41 18.59 -35.20
CA ALA A 61 34.18 17.80 -35.34
C ALA A 61 34.11 16.77 -34.20
N GLY A 62 34.11 17.28 -32.97
CA GLY A 62 33.87 16.48 -31.77
C GLY A 62 32.67 17.07 -31.05
N LEU A 63 31.77 16.18 -30.62
CA LEU A 63 30.70 16.43 -29.65
C LEU A 63 29.36 16.94 -30.22
N LEU A 64 28.55 16.01 -30.73
CA LEU A 64 27.09 16.03 -30.59
C LEU A 64 26.55 14.60 -30.77
N VAL A 65 27.01 13.68 -29.92
CA VAL A 65 26.16 12.54 -29.57
C VAL A 65 25.10 13.15 -28.66
N GLY A 66 23.92 13.41 -29.23
CA GLY A 66 22.74 13.75 -28.43
C GLY A 66 22.51 12.61 -27.45
N ALA A 67 22.85 12.84 -26.17
CA ALA A 67 22.33 12.03 -25.10
C ALA A 67 20.81 12.22 -25.16
N THR A 68 20.09 11.20 -25.63
CA THR A 68 18.69 11.07 -25.26
C THR A 68 18.66 11.21 -23.74
N PRO A 69 17.83 12.11 -23.17
CA PRO A 69 17.54 12.02 -21.76
C PRO A 69 16.89 10.64 -21.58
N HIS A 70 17.70 9.65 -21.19
CA HIS A 70 17.17 8.45 -20.58
C HIS A 70 16.46 8.99 -19.36
N ALA A 71 15.13 8.95 -19.39
CA ALA A 71 14.34 9.13 -18.19
C ALA A 71 15.02 8.26 -17.13
N ARG A 72 15.63 8.92 -16.13
CA ARG A 72 16.22 8.22 -15.01
C ARG A 72 15.02 7.56 -14.36
N ALA A 73 14.87 6.26 -14.51
CA ALA A 73 13.86 5.52 -13.77
C ALA A 73 14.08 5.91 -12.31
N ALA A 74 13.10 6.60 -11.72
CA ALA A 74 13.11 6.86 -10.30
C ALA A 74 13.09 5.48 -9.66
N THR A 75 14.23 5.01 -9.18
CA THR A 75 14.29 3.81 -8.34
C THR A 75 13.53 4.16 -7.09
N THR A 76 12.29 3.70 -7.01
CA THR A 76 11.48 3.78 -5.82
C THR A 76 12.25 3.10 -4.70
N GLN A 77 12.69 3.87 -3.71
CA GLN A 77 13.42 3.33 -2.57
C GLN A 77 12.47 2.51 -1.70
N ASP A 78 12.90 1.32 -1.30
CA ASP A 78 12.14 0.52 -0.35
C ASP A 78 12.18 1.15 1.05
N THR A 79 11.06 1.10 1.74
CA THR A 79 10.88 1.58 3.12
C THR A 79 10.45 0.40 4.00
N SER A 80 11.02 0.34 5.20
CA SER A 80 10.63 -0.65 6.21
C SER A 80 9.28 -0.27 6.81
N VAL A 81 8.23 -0.98 6.41
CA VAL A 81 6.88 -0.82 6.97
C VAL A 81 6.68 -1.81 8.09
N THR A 82 6.30 -1.32 9.28
CA THR A 82 5.92 -2.17 10.42
C THR A 82 4.41 -2.33 10.49
N PHE A 83 3.93 -3.56 10.32
CA PHE A 83 2.54 -3.94 10.58
C PHE A 83 2.36 -4.23 12.07
N ARG A 84 1.37 -3.59 12.71
CA ARG A 84 0.94 -3.96 14.08
C ARG A 84 -0.55 -4.25 14.09
N VAL A 85 -0.93 -5.29 14.81
CA VAL A 85 -2.33 -5.69 14.95
C VAL A 85 -2.59 -6.30 16.32
N GLN A 86 -3.65 -5.85 16.97
CA GLN A 86 -4.15 -6.46 18.20
C GLN A 86 -5.04 -7.65 17.85
N ALA A 87 -4.66 -8.84 18.31
CA ALA A 87 -5.40 -10.07 18.08
C ALA A 87 -5.15 -11.10 19.19
N THR A 88 -6.21 -11.72 19.68
CA THR A 88 -6.11 -12.93 20.51
C THR A 88 -6.08 -14.16 19.61
N THR A 89 -5.20 -15.11 19.91
CA THR A 89 -5.04 -16.39 19.21
C THR A 89 -5.13 -17.54 20.22
N GLU A 90 -5.60 -18.69 19.78
CA GLU A 90 -5.65 -19.96 20.51
C GLU A 90 -4.53 -20.90 20.01
N GLY A 91 -3.32 -20.35 19.84
CA GLY A 91 -2.15 -21.07 19.33
C GLY A 91 -1.94 -20.96 17.81
N GLU A 92 -2.76 -20.18 17.09
CA GLU A 92 -2.48 -19.84 15.70
C GLU A 92 -1.32 -18.85 15.58
N THR A 93 -0.64 -18.90 14.43
CA THR A 93 0.27 -17.83 14.01
C THR A 93 -0.51 -16.77 13.27
N LEU A 94 -0.27 -15.50 13.60
CA LEU A 94 -0.83 -14.37 12.85
C LEU A 94 0.14 -13.96 11.73
N LEU A 95 -0.38 -13.73 10.53
CA LEU A 95 0.39 -13.32 9.36
C LEU A 95 -0.30 -12.17 8.64
N VAL A 96 0.45 -11.44 7.80
CA VAL A 96 -0.06 -10.44 6.87
C VAL A 96 0.16 -10.91 5.43
N SER A 97 -0.87 -10.80 4.60
CA SER A 97 -0.82 -11.11 3.17
C SER A 97 -1.46 -9.98 2.39
N GLY A 98 -0.97 -9.69 1.18
CA GLY A 98 -1.45 -8.54 0.42
C GLY A 98 -1.04 -8.54 -1.04
N SER A 99 -1.42 -7.46 -1.73
CA SER A 99 -1.26 -7.29 -3.17
C SER A 99 0.18 -7.05 -3.63
N ALA A 100 1.09 -6.78 -2.70
CA ALA A 100 2.50 -6.60 -3.02
C ALA A 100 3.22 -7.96 -3.01
N PRO A 101 4.23 -8.17 -3.90
CA PRO A 101 5.02 -9.40 -3.88
C PRO A 101 5.71 -9.68 -2.55
N GLN A 102 6.13 -8.62 -1.84
CA GLN A 102 6.73 -8.71 -0.51
C GLN A 102 5.72 -9.08 0.58
N LEU A 103 4.42 -8.97 0.31
CA LEU A 103 3.31 -9.46 1.13
C LEU A 103 2.73 -10.78 0.58
N GLY A 104 3.36 -11.36 -0.42
CA GLY A 104 3.02 -12.68 -0.95
C GLY A 104 1.94 -12.72 -2.04
N ASP A 105 1.55 -11.59 -2.63
CA ASP A 105 0.56 -11.54 -3.73
C ASP A 105 -0.76 -12.29 -3.41
N TRP A 106 -1.28 -12.11 -2.19
CA TRP A 106 -2.45 -12.81 -1.64
C TRP A 106 -2.32 -14.33 -1.51
N ASP A 107 -1.13 -14.91 -1.70
CA ASP A 107 -0.84 -16.32 -1.42
C ASP A 107 -0.60 -16.52 0.09
N PRO A 108 -1.49 -17.24 0.81
CA PRO A 108 -1.29 -17.50 2.23
C PRO A 108 0.04 -18.16 2.56
N ALA A 109 0.59 -18.98 1.65
CA ALA A 109 1.85 -19.68 1.89
C ALA A 109 3.05 -18.72 1.94
N LYS A 110 2.95 -17.58 1.25
CA LYS A 110 3.96 -16.52 1.18
C LYS A 110 3.68 -15.35 2.13
N ALA A 111 2.60 -15.42 2.91
CA ALA A 111 2.25 -14.40 3.88
C ALA A 111 3.36 -14.21 4.92
N VAL A 112 3.57 -12.97 5.34
CA VAL A 112 4.64 -12.60 6.27
C VAL A 112 4.17 -12.88 7.71
N PRO A 113 4.88 -13.71 8.49
CA PRO A 113 4.51 -13.99 9.86
C PRO A 113 4.73 -12.76 10.75
N LEU A 114 3.82 -12.55 11.70
CA LEU A 114 3.94 -11.57 12.76
C LEU A 114 4.36 -12.26 14.05
N GLY A 115 5.15 -11.58 14.86
CA GLY A 115 5.59 -12.04 16.17
C GLY A 115 4.89 -11.33 17.32
N THR A 116 4.77 -12.02 18.45
CA THR A 116 4.35 -11.48 19.74
C THR A 116 5.11 -12.17 20.87
N THR A 117 5.14 -11.55 22.05
CA THR A 117 5.65 -12.13 23.30
C THR A 117 4.55 -12.12 24.36
N ALA A 118 4.74 -12.85 25.45
CA ALA A 118 3.81 -12.79 26.59
C ALA A 118 3.65 -11.37 27.16
N SER A 119 4.69 -10.53 27.08
CA SER A 119 4.66 -9.14 27.57
C SER A 119 4.10 -8.13 26.56
N SER A 120 4.07 -8.46 25.26
CA SER A 120 3.49 -7.61 24.22
C SER A 120 2.08 -8.06 23.80
N SER A 121 1.67 -9.28 24.13
CA SER A 121 0.32 -9.79 23.84
C SER A 121 -0.75 -8.85 24.43
N PRO A 122 -1.83 -8.54 23.69
CA PRO A 122 -2.25 -9.14 22.42
C PRO A 122 -1.73 -8.42 21.15
N GLN A 123 -0.67 -7.61 21.25
CA GLN A 123 -0.10 -6.90 20.08
C GLN A 123 0.85 -7.83 19.30
N TRP A 124 0.64 -7.92 18.00
CA TRP A 124 1.47 -8.66 17.05
C TRP A 124 2.16 -7.69 16.09
N THR A 125 3.42 -7.96 15.75
CA THR A 125 4.21 -7.06 14.91
C THR A 125 5.06 -7.79 13.89
N GLY A 126 5.28 -7.17 12.73
CA GLY A 126 6.21 -7.66 11.72
C GLY A 126 6.55 -6.55 10.74
N SER A 127 7.76 -6.60 10.16
CA SER A 127 8.24 -5.56 9.24
C SER A 127 8.50 -6.13 7.85
N VAL A 128 8.18 -5.35 6.82
CA VAL A 128 8.34 -5.70 5.40
C VAL A 128 8.91 -4.50 4.66
N GLN A 129 9.85 -4.75 3.75
CA GLN A 129 10.36 -3.72 2.83
C GLN A 129 9.34 -3.55 1.70
N LEU A 130 8.77 -2.36 1.58
CA LEU A 130 7.81 -2.02 0.53
C LEU A 130 8.27 -0.78 -0.25
N PRO A 131 8.00 -0.70 -1.56
CA PRO A 131 8.40 0.46 -2.35
C PRO A 131 7.68 1.72 -1.89
N ALA A 132 8.42 2.77 -1.54
CA ALA A 132 7.86 4.05 -1.09
C ALA A 132 6.92 4.68 -2.15
N GLY A 133 5.89 5.39 -1.70
CA GLY A 133 4.90 6.04 -2.56
C GLY A 133 3.91 5.09 -3.23
N THR A 134 4.01 3.77 -3.01
CA THR A 134 3.02 2.81 -3.52
C THR A 134 1.85 2.66 -2.56
N THR A 135 0.68 2.37 -3.11
CA THR A 135 -0.49 1.95 -2.33
C THR A 135 -0.65 0.44 -2.46
N VAL A 136 -0.67 -0.27 -1.33
CA VAL A 136 -0.84 -1.71 -1.24
C VAL A 136 -2.14 -2.05 -0.53
N GLN A 137 -2.78 -3.14 -0.94
CA GLN A 137 -3.86 -3.74 -0.18
C GLN A 137 -3.35 -4.93 0.61
N TYR A 138 -3.90 -5.15 1.80
CA TYR A 138 -3.50 -6.27 2.65
C TYR A 138 -4.64 -6.75 3.53
N LYS A 139 -4.46 -7.94 4.10
CA LYS A 139 -5.28 -8.51 5.15
C LYS A 139 -4.41 -9.29 6.14
N TYR A 140 -4.92 -9.41 7.35
CA TYR A 140 -4.40 -10.38 8.31
C TYR A 140 -5.02 -11.77 8.11
N ILE A 141 -4.21 -12.78 8.37
CA ILE A 141 -4.66 -14.18 8.41
C ILE A 141 -4.17 -14.83 9.70
N LYS A 142 -4.98 -15.73 10.25
CA LYS A 142 -4.56 -16.69 11.28
C LYS A 142 -4.27 -18.03 10.62
N ARG A 143 -3.18 -18.67 10.99
CA ARG A 143 -2.84 -20.02 10.55
C ARG A 143 -2.72 -20.95 11.75
N SER A 144 -3.56 -21.99 11.81
CA SER A 144 -3.49 -23.00 12.86
C SER A 144 -2.18 -23.82 12.74
N PRO A 145 -1.77 -24.53 13.81
CA PRO A 145 -0.64 -25.47 13.74
C PRO A 145 -0.80 -26.57 12.68
N THR A 146 -2.04 -26.92 12.32
CA THR A 146 -2.37 -27.88 11.26
C THR A 146 -2.38 -27.28 9.85
N GLY A 147 -2.12 -25.97 9.71
CA GLY A 147 -2.05 -25.27 8.43
C GLY A 147 -3.38 -24.68 7.94
N THR A 148 -4.47 -24.78 8.69
CA THR A 148 -5.75 -24.16 8.34
C THR A 148 -5.60 -22.63 8.39
N VAL A 149 -6.01 -21.95 7.31
CA VAL A 149 -5.93 -20.49 7.18
C VAL A 149 -7.33 -19.87 7.35
N THR A 150 -7.42 -18.88 8.22
CA THR A 150 -8.61 -18.04 8.41
C THR A 150 -8.23 -16.61 8.07
N TRP A 151 -8.93 -16.01 7.12
CA TRP A 151 -8.77 -14.59 6.78
C TRP A 151 -9.60 -13.70 7.70
N GLU A 152 -9.14 -12.46 7.90
CA GLU A 152 -10.00 -11.47 8.54
C GLU A 152 -11.28 -11.24 7.72
N SER A 153 -12.39 -11.04 8.43
CA SER A 153 -13.73 -10.90 7.86
C SER A 153 -14.03 -9.48 7.35
N THR A 154 -13.15 -8.52 7.60
CA THR A 154 -13.28 -7.14 7.12
C THR A 154 -12.93 -7.03 5.63
N PRO A 155 -13.32 -5.93 4.94
CA PRO A 155 -12.77 -5.61 3.63
C PRO A 155 -11.23 -5.54 3.63
N ASN A 156 -10.62 -5.59 2.44
CA ASN A 156 -9.17 -5.40 2.31
C ASN A 156 -8.75 -4.06 2.91
N ARG A 157 -7.71 -4.08 3.74
CA ARG A 157 -7.07 -2.87 4.25
C ARG A 157 -6.21 -2.26 3.16
N THR A 158 -6.00 -0.95 3.22
CA THR A 158 -5.18 -0.21 2.25
C THR A 158 -4.15 0.60 2.99
N LEU A 159 -2.90 0.54 2.53
CA LEU A 159 -1.77 1.29 3.07
C LEU A 159 -1.06 2.02 1.93
N THR A 160 -0.86 3.32 2.08
CA THR A 160 0.09 4.07 1.24
C THR A 160 1.43 4.13 1.95
N VAL A 161 2.47 3.58 1.32
CA VAL A 161 3.82 3.53 1.88
C VAL A 161 4.41 4.93 1.84
N SER A 162 4.54 5.57 2.99
CA SER A 162 5.27 6.84 3.13
C SER A 162 6.73 6.53 3.51
N PRO A 163 7.73 7.32 3.04
CA PRO A 163 9.11 7.21 3.53
C PRO A 163 9.22 7.44 5.04
N ASP A 164 8.27 8.18 5.63
CA ASP A 164 8.17 8.44 7.06
C ASP A 164 7.09 7.58 7.74
N ALA A 165 6.56 6.54 7.06
CA ALA A 165 5.37 5.83 7.50
C ALA A 165 5.52 5.27 8.91
N PRO A 166 4.71 5.72 9.88
CA PRO A 166 4.61 5.04 11.16
C PRO A 166 3.94 3.68 10.96
N ALA A 167 4.11 2.81 11.95
CA ALA A 167 3.37 1.56 12.02
C ALA A 167 1.86 1.80 12.01
N ASN A 168 1.09 0.96 11.30
CA ASN A 168 -0.36 0.89 11.48
C ASN A 168 -0.68 0.20 12.81
N ASP A 169 -1.75 0.62 13.51
CA ASP A 169 -2.25 -0.01 14.74
C ASP A 169 -3.63 -0.63 14.45
N ASP A 170 -3.63 -1.76 13.75
CA ASP A 170 -4.84 -2.46 13.36
C ASP A 170 -5.40 -3.32 14.50
N ARG A 171 -6.65 -3.78 14.32
CA ARG A 171 -7.32 -4.71 15.23
C ARG A 171 -8.00 -5.79 14.41
N TRP A 172 -7.81 -7.06 14.81
CA TRP A 172 -8.36 -8.21 14.08
C TRP A 172 -9.89 -8.12 13.97
N ASN A 173 -10.40 -8.25 12.74
CA ASN A 173 -11.83 -8.17 12.44
C ASN A 173 -12.54 -6.87 12.86
N VAL A 174 -11.78 -5.77 13.02
CA VAL A 174 -12.34 -4.45 13.33
C VAL A 174 -12.08 -3.50 12.16
N VAL A 175 -13.16 -2.89 11.66
CA VAL A 175 -13.09 -1.73 10.77
C VAL A 175 -13.13 -0.48 11.64
N PRO A 176 -12.09 0.38 11.62
CA PRO A 176 -12.12 1.62 12.38
C PRO A 176 -13.16 2.59 11.83
N VAL A 177 -13.62 3.48 12.69
CA VAL A 177 -14.45 4.63 12.32
C VAL A 177 -13.54 5.78 11.93
N ALA A 178 -13.74 6.35 10.75
CA ALA A 178 -13.09 7.60 10.37
C ALA A 178 -13.75 8.76 11.13
N ALA A 179 -13.10 9.25 12.17
CA ALA A 179 -13.53 10.38 12.98
C ALA A 179 -12.87 11.67 12.50
N THR A 180 -13.66 12.63 12.05
CA THR A 180 -13.21 13.96 11.65
C THR A 180 -13.51 14.96 12.75
N PHE A 181 -12.46 15.59 13.26
CA PHE A 181 -12.54 16.65 14.26
C PHE A 181 -12.48 17.99 13.55
N HIS A 182 -13.49 18.84 13.77
CA HIS A 182 -13.51 20.23 13.37
C HIS A 182 -13.50 21.13 14.59
N ALA A 183 -12.54 22.04 14.67
CA ALA A 183 -12.45 23.04 15.72
C ALA A 183 -12.39 24.45 15.13
N THR A 184 -13.38 25.27 15.45
CA THR A 184 -13.35 26.70 15.16
C THR A 184 -12.54 27.41 16.24
N ALA A 185 -11.34 27.88 15.90
CA ALA A 185 -10.40 28.48 16.84
C ALA A 185 -9.48 29.51 16.15
N THR A 186 -9.38 30.70 16.73
CA THR A 186 -8.36 31.68 16.34
C THR A 186 -7.01 31.34 16.97
N THR A 187 -5.92 31.72 16.33
CA THR A 187 -4.55 31.44 16.76
C THR A 187 -3.67 32.66 16.56
N SER A 188 -2.61 32.78 17.36
CA SER A 188 -1.53 33.73 17.11
C SER A 188 -0.53 33.16 16.10
N TRP A 189 0.35 34.01 15.55
CA TRP A 189 1.39 33.56 14.64
C TRP A 189 2.25 32.46 15.27
N GLY A 190 2.46 31.36 14.54
CA GLY A 190 3.20 30.18 14.99
C GLY A 190 2.43 29.20 15.87
N GLN A 191 1.16 29.49 16.24
CA GLN A 191 0.31 28.55 16.97
C GLN A 191 -0.46 27.63 16.04
N ASN A 192 -0.61 26.37 16.46
CA ASN A 192 -1.41 25.36 15.77
C ASN A 192 -2.38 24.67 16.73
N ILE A 193 -3.48 24.14 16.18
CA ILE A 193 -4.49 23.38 16.94
C ILE A 193 -4.22 21.89 16.82
N TYR A 194 -4.35 21.19 17.95
CA TYR A 194 -4.26 19.74 18.03
C TYR A 194 -5.44 19.19 18.82
N VAL A 195 -5.68 17.89 18.70
CA VAL A 195 -6.63 17.13 19.49
C VAL A 195 -5.93 15.98 20.22
N THR A 196 -6.28 15.74 21.47
CA THR A 196 -5.85 14.55 22.21
C THR A 196 -6.97 14.06 23.13
N GLY A 197 -6.89 12.81 23.55
CA GLY A 197 -7.95 12.18 24.33
C GLY A 197 -7.52 10.91 25.05
N ASN A 198 -8.49 10.24 25.65
CA ASN A 198 -8.31 9.05 26.50
C ASN A 198 -7.88 7.79 25.74
N LEU A 199 -7.91 7.79 24.41
CA LEU A 199 -7.53 6.63 23.60
C LEU A 199 -6.07 6.70 23.16
N PRO A 200 -5.40 5.54 22.98
CA PRO A 200 -4.07 5.49 22.37
C PRO A 200 -4.04 6.12 20.99
N ASP A 201 -5.09 5.88 20.19
CA ASP A 201 -5.30 6.47 18.87
C ASP A 201 -5.41 8.02 18.91
N LEU A 202 -5.68 8.61 20.09
CA LEU A 202 -5.71 10.05 20.35
C LEU A 202 -4.56 10.52 21.28
N GLY A 203 -3.54 9.70 21.50
CA GLY A 203 -2.36 10.07 22.27
C GLY A 203 -2.46 9.92 23.79
N ASN A 204 -3.53 9.35 24.36
CA ASN A 204 -3.68 9.13 25.81
C ASN A 204 -3.44 10.39 26.66
N TRP A 205 -4.01 11.53 26.27
CA TRP A 205 -3.85 12.84 26.91
C TRP A 205 -2.42 13.40 26.93
N ASP A 206 -1.48 12.80 26.21
CA ASP A 206 -0.09 13.28 26.09
C ASP A 206 0.00 14.38 25.00
N PRO A 207 0.30 15.65 25.35
CA PRO A 207 0.42 16.74 24.37
C PRO A 207 1.55 16.57 23.35
N ALA A 208 2.53 15.69 23.63
CA ALA A 208 3.56 15.34 22.66
C ALA A 208 3.04 14.41 21.56
N LYS A 209 1.98 13.64 21.86
CA LYS A 209 1.31 12.70 20.93
C LYS A 209 -0.04 13.20 20.42
N ALA A 210 -0.42 14.43 20.77
CA ALA A 210 -1.62 15.06 20.26
C ALA A 210 -1.58 15.15 18.74
N LEU A 211 -2.73 14.94 18.11
CA LEU A 211 -2.85 14.86 16.66
C LEU A 211 -3.03 16.26 16.08
N PRO A 212 -2.20 16.67 15.10
CA PRO A 212 -2.31 17.99 14.50
C PRO A 212 -3.58 18.12 13.68
N LEU A 213 -4.26 19.25 13.83
CA LEU A 213 -5.29 19.69 12.90
C LEU A 213 -4.67 20.65 11.89
N THR A 214 -5.27 20.71 10.70
CA THR A 214 -4.82 21.58 9.60
C THR A 214 -5.88 22.63 9.28
N THR A 215 -5.43 23.78 8.78
CA THR A 215 -6.30 24.86 8.29
C THR A 215 -5.65 25.50 7.07
N GLY A 216 -6.41 26.29 6.32
CA GLY A 216 -5.96 27.02 5.14
C GLY A 216 -6.47 28.44 5.13
N THR A 217 -5.96 29.27 4.22
CA THR A 217 -6.30 30.70 4.14
C THR A 217 -7.80 30.95 3.92
N THR A 218 -8.49 30.04 3.22
CA THR A 218 -9.93 30.15 2.93
C THR A 218 -10.81 29.40 3.92
N THR A 219 -10.24 28.57 4.80
CA THR A 219 -10.99 27.79 5.79
C THR A 219 -10.79 28.29 7.22
N TYR A 220 -9.71 29.04 7.50
CA TYR A 220 -9.50 29.67 8.79
C TYR A 220 -10.70 30.55 9.20
N PRO A 221 -11.20 30.47 10.45
CA PRO A 221 -10.59 29.83 11.63
C PRO A 221 -11.01 28.36 11.88
N LEU A 222 -11.47 27.63 10.85
CA LEU A 222 -11.80 26.21 10.97
C LEU A 222 -10.54 25.34 10.81
N TRP A 223 -10.27 24.52 11.82
CA TRP A 223 -9.22 23.50 11.82
C TRP A 223 -9.85 22.12 11.66
N SER A 224 -9.21 21.23 10.89
CA SER A 224 -9.71 19.88 10.61
C SER A 224 -8.62 18.81 10.62
N GLY A 225 -8.96 17.64 11.13
CA GLY A 225 -8.13 16.43 11.08
C GLY A 225 -9.00 15.18 11.18
N ALA A 226 -8.68 14.17 10.36
CA ALA A 226 -9.39 12.90 10.34
C ALA A 226 -8.49 11.77 10.84
N HIS A 227 -9.02 10.97 11.77
CA HIS A 227 -8.29 9.89 12.43
C HIS A 227 -9.15 8.64 12.56
N GLN A 228 -8.51 7.49 12.56
CA GLN A 228 -9.17 6.20 12.72
C GLN A 228 -9.35 5.92 14.21
N LEU A 229 -10.59 5.73 14.65
CA LEU A 229 -10.93 5.40 16.05
C LEU A 229 -11.62 4.03 16.12
N PRO A 230 -11.50 3.31 17.24
CA PRO A 230 -12.24 2.07 17.44
C PRO A 230 -13.76 2.34 17.43
N PRO A 231 -14.57 1.44 16.85
CA PRO A 231 -16.03 1.55 16.87
C PRO A 231 -16.61 1.32 18.27
N ASN A 232 -17.85 1.77 18.50
CA ASN A 232 -18.59 1.57 19.76
C ASN A 232 -17.81 1.96 21.04
N THR A 233 -16.96 2.98 20.96
CA THR A 233 -16.04 3.36 22.03
C THR A 233 -16.37 4.74 22.55
N THR A 234 -16.45 4.88 23.88
CA THR A 234 -16.55 6.20 24.52
C THR A 234 -15.21 6.92 24.42
N VAL A 235 -15.22 8.03 23.70
CA VAL A 235 -14.09 8.92 23.49
C VAL A 235 -14.27 10.14 24.36
N GLN A 236 -13.27 10.43 25.19
CA GLN A 236 -13.10 11.73 25.83
C GLN A 236 -11.92 12.44 25.20
N TYR A 237 -12.08 13.71 24.85
CA TYR A 237 -11.05 14.47 24.15
C TYR A 237 -11.09 15.96 24.50
N LYS A 238 -9.99 16.64 24.20
CA LYS A 238 -9.89 18.10 24.19
C LYS A 238 -9.01 18.59 23.05
N TYR A 239 -9.23 19.86 22.70
CA TYR A 239 -8.33 20.62 21.85
C TYR A 239 -7.24 21.32 22.66
N LEU A 240 -6.06 21.45 22.04
CA LEU A 240 -4.96 22.24 22.57
C LEU A 240 -4.38 23.15 21.49
N ARG A 241 -3.99 24.36 21.89
CA ARG A 241 -3.12 25.26 21.13
C ARG A 241 -1.68 24.94 21.51
N LYS A 242 -0.83 24.72 20.51
CA LYS A 242 0.60 24.47 20.73
C LYS A 242 1.41 25.56 20.05
N ASN A 243 2.34 26.14 20.81
CA ASN A 243 3.33 27.10 20.31
C ASN A 243 4.50 26.35 19.64
N ALA A 244 5.32 27.08 18.88
CA ALA A 244 6.51 26.54 18.23
C ALA A 244 7.54 25.96 19.22
N ASP A 245 7.59 26.47 20.45
CA ASP A 245 8.46 25.97 21.54
C ASP A 245 7.91 24.71 22.24
N GLY A 246 6.74 24.22 21.81
CA GLY A 246 6.08 23.04 22.35
C GLY A 246 5.18 23.29 23.57
N THR A 247 5.13 24.51 24.11
CA THR A 247 4.20 24.86 25.19
C THR A 247 2.75 24.79 24.71
N VAL A 248 1.84 24.35 25.59
CA VAL A 248 0.44 24.10 25.24
C VAL A 248 -0.53 24.87 26.12
N THR A 249 -1.64 25.30 25.52
CA THR A 249 -2.82 25.82 26.23
C THR A 249 -4.00 24.93 25.87
N TRP A 250 -4.70 24.41 26.87
CA TRP A 250 -5.89 23.59 26.68
C TRP A 250 -7.13 24.44 26.53
N GLU A 251 -8.16 23.91 25.86
CA GLU A 251 -9.49 24.50 25.94
C GLU A 251 -10.07 24.39 27.37
N ASN A 252 -10.90 25.36 27.72
CA ASN A 252 -11.54 25.43 29.03
C ASN A 252 -12.70 24.44 29.20
N GLY A 253 -13.12 24.24 30.44
CA GLY A 253 -14.25 23.39 30.82
C GLY A 253 -13.91 21.89 30.88
N ASP A 254 -14.95 21.08 31.04
CA ASP A 254 -14.81 19.62 31.11
C ASP A 254 -14.43 19.00 29.76
N ASN A 255 -13.96 17.74 29.81
CA ASN A 255 -13.65 16.96 28.61
C ASN A 255 -14.89 16.83 27.71
N ARG A 256 -14.68 16.94 26.39
CA ARG A 256 -15.72 16.59 25.42
C ARG A 256 -15.88 15.08 25.40
N THR A 257 -17.11 14.59 25.28
CA THR A 257 -17.39 13.15 25.29
C THR A 257 -18.29 12.78 24.11
N VAL A 258 -17.96 11.70 23.40
CA VAL A 258 -18.76 11.13 22.32
C VAL A 258 -18.61 9.61 22.29
N VAL A 259 -19.55 8.89 21.71
CA VAL A 259 -19.42 7.45 21.43
C VAL A 259 -19.28 7.27 19.92
N THR A 260 -18.24 6.55 19.47
CA THR A 260 -18.08 6.24 18.06
C THR A 260 -19.18 5.28 17.57
N PRO A 261 -19.70 5.45 16.35
CA PRO A 261 -20.66 4.52 15.79
C PRO A 261 -20.06 3.11 15.62
N PRO A 262 -20.90 2.08 15.41
CA PRO A 262 -20.42 0.73 15.12
C PRO A 262 -19.69 0.62 13.78
N THR A 263 -20.02 1.47 12.81
CA THR A 263 -19.42 1.50 11.47
C THR A 263 -19.51 2.92 10.89
N GLY A 264 -18.77 3.18 9.80
CA GLY A 264 -18.88 4.42 9.04
C GLY A 264 -18.00 5.55 9.58
N THR A 265 -18.55 6.77 9.60
CA THR A 265 -17.81 7.99 9.93
C THR A 265 -18.41 8.71 11.12
N LEU A 266 -17.57 9.38 11.91
CA LEU A 266 -17.98 10.34 12.94
C LEU A 266 -17.49 11.74 12.52
N THR A 267 -18.32 12.76 12.66
CA THR A 267 -17.90 14.15 12.43
C THR A 267 -18.29 14.99 13.63
N LEU A 268 -17.31 15.71 14.18
CA LEU A 268 -17.46 16.56 15.36
C LEU A 268 -17.22 18.00 14.93
N ASN A 269 -18.17 18.88 15.23
CA ASN A 269 -18.09 20.30 14.90
C ASN A 269 -18.10 21.12 16.18
N ASP A 270 -16.91 21.56 16.60
CA ASP A 270 -16.69 22.22 17.87
C ASP A 270 -16.25 23.68 17.68
N THR A 271 -16.57 24.50 18.67
CA THR A 271 -15.95 25.82 18.86
C THR A 271 -15.08 25.76 20.10
N TRP A 272 -13.89 26.36 20.02
CA TRP A 272 -12.95 26.45 21.14
C TRP A 272 -13.61 27.11 22.36
N ARG A 273 -13.32 26.58 23.56
CA ARG A 273 -13.85 27.05 24.86
C ARG A 273 -12.77 27.71 25.71
#